data_AF-A0A3R7AKT1-F1
#
_entry.id   AF-A0A3R7AKT1-F1
#
_cell.length_a   1.000
_cell.length_b   1.000
_cell.length_c   1.000
_cell.angle_alpha   90.00
_cell.angle_beta   90.00
_cell.angle_gamma   90.00
#
_symmetry.space_group_name_H-M   'P 1'
#
loop_
_entity.id
_entity.type
_entity.pdbx_description
1 polymer ?
#
loop_
_entity_poly.entity_id
_entity_poly.type
_entity_poly.pdbx_seq_one_letter_code
_entity_poly.pdbx_strand_id
1 'polypeptide(L)' 'PDATLAEGIAESACKKLKPNMIIQFERFGFVRIDKVDAKLIAYYTHK' A
#
# COMPACT_ATOMS: atom_id res chain seq x y z
N PRO A 1 -6.70 6.85 12.46
CA PRO A 1 -6.16 7.41 11.19
C PRO A 1 -6.25 8.94 11.20
N ASP A 2 -5.11 9.63 11.30
CA ASP A 2 -4.97 11.10 11.26
C ASP A 2 -4.89 11.64 9.82
N ALA A 3 -5.14 10.78 8.82
CA ALA A 3 -5.06 11.06 7.39
C ALA A 3 -3.68 11.56 6.91
N THR A 4 -2.61 11.25 7.65
CA THR A 4 -1.24 11.52 7.19
C THR A 4 -0.90 10.73 5.92
N LEU A 5 -0.20 11.40 5.00
CA LEU A 5 0.27 10.81 3.75
C LEU A 5 1.76 10.48 3.87
N ALA A 6 2.12 9.25 3.52
CA ALA A 6 3.51 8.82 3.33
C ALA A 6 3.74 8.51 1.84
N GLU A 7 4.74 9.14 1.23
CA GLU A 7 5.12 8.93 -0.17
C GLU A 7 6.46 8.19 -0.27
N GLY A 8 6.61 7.37 -1.30
CA GLY A 8 7.81 6.55 -1.51
C GLY A 8 7.78 5.74 -2.79
N ILE A 9 8.73 4.81 -2.91
CA ILE A 9 8.86 3.90 -4.05
C ILE A 9 8.63 2.47 -3.54
N ALA A 10 7.86 1.69 -4.29
CA ALA A 10 7.63 0.29 -4.03
C ALA A 10 8.23 -0.58 -5.15
N GLU A 11 8.48 -1.85 -4.85
CA GLU A 11 9.06 -2.78 -5.82
C GLU A 11 8.16 -3.01 -7.03
N SER A 12 8.76 -3.35 -8.18
CA SER A 12 8.01 -3.62 -9.42
C SER A 12 6.98 -4.75 -9.29
N ALA A 13 7.16 -5.66 -8.33
CA ALA A 13 6.20 -6.72 -8.02
C ALA A 13 4.82 -6.16 -7.61
N CYS A 14 4.77 -4.96 -7.02
CA CYS A 14 3.54 -4.32 -6.58
C CYS A 14 2.56 -4.02 -7.73
N LYS A 15 3.04 -3.98 -8.98
CA LYS A 15 2.19 -3.81 -10.18
C LYS A 15 1.22 -4.96 -10.39
N LYS A 16 1.45 -6.13 -9.78
CA LYS A 16 0.58 -7.31 -9.87
C LYS A 16 -0.47 -7.38 -8.76
N LEU A 17 -0.41 -6.48 -7.79
CA LEU A 17 -1.38 -6.42 -6.70
C LEU A 17 -2.76 -6.05 -7.22
N LYS A 18 -3.79 -6.43 -6.48
CA LYS A 18 -5.19 -6.14 -6.80
C LYS A 18 -5.79 -5.26 -5.71
N PRO A 19 -6.75 -4.39 -6.05
CA PRO A 19 -7.55 -3.69 -5.06
C PRO A 19 -8.12 -4.64 -4.01
N ASN A 20 -8.22 -4.16 -2.77
CA ASN A 20 -8.65 -4.86 -1.57
C ASN A 20 -7.74 -5.98 -1.05
N MET A 21 -6.57 -6.19 -1.65
CA MET A 21 -5.55 -7.04 -1.04
C MET A 21 -4.96 -6.37 0.21
N ILE A 22 -4.74 -7.16 1.26
CA ILE A 22 -3.94 -6.75 2.42
C ILE A 22 -2.55 -7.35 2.27
N ILE A 23 -1.53 -6.50 2.27
CA ILE A 23 -0.13 -6.90 2.17
C ILE A 23 0.69 -6.25 3.29
N GLN A 24 1.86 -6.81 3.56
CA GLN A 24 2.83 -6.23 4.48
C GLN A 24 3.97 -5.58 3.70
N PHE A 25 4.20 -4.30 3.96
CA PHE A 25 5.47 -3.68 3.62
C PHE A 25 6.45 -3.91 4.78
N GLU A 26 7.56 -4.61 4.52
CA GLU A 26 8.53 -4.94 5.54
C GLU A 26 9.06 -3.68 6.25
N ARG A 27 9.01 -3.71 7.60
CA ARG A 27 9.37 -2.59 8.50
C ARG A 27 8.48 -1.34 8.43
N PHE A 28 7.42 -1.35 7.63
CA PHE A 28 6.43 -0.27 7.59
C PHE A 28 5.11 -0.69 8.23
N GLY A 29 4.58 -1.86 7.84
CA GLY A 29 3.35 -2.44 8.40
C GLY A 29 2.39 -2.97 7.35
N PHE A 30 1.18 -3.31 7.80
CA PHE A 30 0.11 -3.83 6.94
C PHE A 30 -0.67 -2.71 6.26
N VAL A 31 -0.92 -2.87 4.97
CA VAL A 31 -1.69 -1.93 4.16
C VAL A 31 -2.75 -2.64 3.32
N ARG A 32 -3.89 -1.99 3.10
CA ARG A 32 -4.90 -2.40 2.13
C ARG A 32 -4.65 -1.65 0.83
N ILE A 33 -4.49 -2.40 -0.26
CA ILE A 33 -4.37 -1.83 -1.60
C ILE A 33 -5.71 -1.25 -2.04
N ASP A 34 -5.70 0.02 -2.42
CA ASP A 34 -6.87 0.70 -2.94
C ASP A 34 -6.84 0.77 -4.47
N LYS A 35 -5.69 1.15 -5.04
CA LYS A 35 -5.54 1.35 -6.47
C LYS A 35 -4.14 0.99 -6.97
N VAL A 36 -4.07 0.36 -8.14
CA VAL A 36 -2.83 -0.08 -8.80
C VAL A 36 -2.83 0.40 -10.25
N ASP A 37 -2.41 1.66 -10.46
CA ASP A 37 -2.29 2.28 -11.78
C ASP A 37 -0.82 2.74 -11.99
N ALA A 38 -0.60 3.89 -12.63
CA ALA A 38 0.71 4.57 -12.68
C ALA A 38 1.28 4.87 -11.28
N LYS A 39 0.41 4.98 -10.26
CA LYS A 39 0.76 5.07 -8.84
C LYS A 39 0.04 3.97 -8.06
N LEU A 40 0.72 3.46 -7.03
CA LEU A 40 0.15 2.55 -6.05
C LEU A 40 -0.45 3.37 -4.90
N ILE A 41 -1.74 3.22 -4.63
CA ILE A 41 -2.42 3.85 -3.48
C ILE A 41 -2.81 2.74 -2.51
N ALA A 42 -2.39 2.89 -1.25
CA ALA A 42 -2.69 1.95 -0.19
C ALA A 42 -3.03 2.70 1.10
N TYR A 43 -3.93 2.12 1.90
CA TYR A 43 -4.29 2.63 3.21
C TYR A 43 -3.62 1.80 4.28
N TYR A 44 -2.93 2.48 5.20
CA TYR A 44 -2.38 1.84 6.38
C TYR A 44 -3.51 1.21 7.21
N THR A 45 -3.33 -0.05 7.59
CA THR A 45 -4.29 -0.78 8.40
C THR A 45 -3.66 -1.13 9.74
N HIS A 46 -4.43 -1.06 10.81
CA HIS A 46 -3.94 -1.42 12.13
C HIS A 46 -3.81 -2.94 12.27
N LYS A 47 -2.57 -3.44 12.42
CA LYS A 47 -2.16 -4.41 13.46
C LYS A 47 -0.65 -4.56 13.48
#